data_AF-A0A936DP78-F1
#
_entry.id   AF-A0A936DP78-F1
#
_cell.length_a   1.000
_cell.length_b   1.000
_cell.length_c   1.000
_cell.angle_alpha   90.00
_cell.angle_beta   90.00
_cell.angle_gamma   90.00
#
_symmetry.space_group_name_H-M   'P 1'
#
loop_
_entity.id
_entity.type
_entity.pdbx_description
1 polymer ?
#
loop_
_entity_poly.entity_id
_entity_poly.type
_entity_poly.pdbx_seq_one_letter_code
_entity_poly.pdbx_strand_id
1 'polypeptide(L)'
;MSEINSKLIKTSALAYVKQTLKNEIENFPICYLKVSNNLSSQKKPYVKELPLTNEECLDFKNAENYFNKNCDYLNDYLVNVVRLEGRSRYEVYIFEKKVKVDKKIKSIEIKSLADYIKKINSKSLTCGHYVFRGVTDSKNYKLIPAIGRVDKEILDSSNYEKEIIDRFKLRSRSGINLCPNNDWEWLALAQHHGLPTRLLDWTSSPLIALYFATMPKLNNQGIILPKDKNGTAVYAWHTCNNIDIEKIKNPYEYDSCGLFYPPSISNRISGQFGLFSIHTNPFIPFEELLNETDDQLLKFTLSKKVSERVLRELYFSGIRHESIFPDLDGFSYDLKVKYNLAECHIKN
;
A
#
# COMPACT_ATOMS: atom_id res chain seq x y z
N MET A 1 -14.52 36.44 41.24
CA MET A 1 -15.39 35.24 41.31
C MET A 1 -15.60 34.81 39.86
N SER A 2 -15.28 33.60 39.41
CA SER A 2 -15.32 32.26 40.03
C SER A 2 -14.08 31.43 39.59
N GLU A 3 -13.27 30.96 40.54
CA GLU A 3 -13.22 29.56 41.00
C GLU A 3 -13.20 28.50 39.89
N ILE A 4 -12.00 28.05 39.52
CA ILE A 4 -11.77 26.76 38.88
C ILE A 4 -11.21 25.82 39.96
N ASN A 5 -12.06 24.92 40.43
CA ASN A 5 -11.68 23.78 41.27
C ASN A 5 -10.73 22.87 40.49
N SER A 6 -9.45 22.88 40.82
CA SER A 6 -8.51 21.82 40.44
C SER A 6 -8.20 20.99 41.68
N LYS A 7 -8.70 19.75 41.70
CA LYS A 7 -8.35 18.77 42.74
C LYS A 7 -7.04 18.13 42.34
N LEU A 8 -5.96 18.53 43.02
CA LEU A 8 -4.64 17.92 42.92
C LEU A 8 -4.70 16.52 43.56
N ILE A 9 -4.44 15.46 42.80
CA ILE A 9 -4.13 14.13 43.35
C ILE A 9 -2.68 13.81 42.98
N LYS A 10 -1.87 13.57 44.01
CA LYS A 10 -0.45 13.23 43.92
C LYS A 10 -0.26 11.75 43.51
N THR A 11 0.90 11.53 42.89
CA THR A 11 1.76 10.31 42.81
C THR A 11 1.55 9.25 41.72
N SER A 12 2.72 8.80 41.24
CA SER A 12 3.08 7.83 40.17
C SER A 12 2.60 8.11 38.75
N ALA A 13 3.54 8.58 37.92
CA ALA A 13 3.57 8.51 36.45
C ALA A 13 2.21 8.33 35.74
N LEU A 14 1.39 9.38 35.72
CA LEU A 14 0.21 9.45 34.85
C LEU A 14 0.48 10.54 33.81
N ALA A 15 0.65 10.13 32.56
CA ALA A 15 0.70 11.03 31.42
C ALA A 15 -0.68 11.70 31.28
N TYR A 16 -0.76 13.01 31.53
CA TYR A 16 -1.98 13.77 31.28
C TYR A 16 -1.89 14.45 29.92
N VAL A 17 -2.89 14.23 29.06
CA VAL A 17 -3.06 14.95 27.80
C VAL A 17 -3.40 16.40 28.13
N LYS A 18 -2.50 17.34 27.79
CA LYS A 18 -2.59 18.72 28.28
C LYS A 18 -3.35 19.68 27.37
N GLN A 19 -3.43 19.43 26.06
CA GLN A 19 -4.08 20.36 25.15
C GLN A 19 -4.43 19.73 23.78
N THR A 20 -5.68 19.93 23.36
CA THR A 20 -6.25 19.53 22.08
C THR A 20 -6.21 20.75 21.13
N LEU A 21 -5.43 20.71 20.04
CA LEU A 21 -5.37 21.81 19.05
C LEU A 21 -6.09 21.39 17.76
N LYS A 22 -7.19 22.07 17.44
CA LYS A 22 -8.02 21.84 16.26
C LYS A 22 -7.74 22.95 15.24
N ASN A 23 -7.28 22.63 14.04
CA ASN A 23 -7.15 23.60 12.95
C ASN A 23 -7.82 23.07 11.68
N GLU A 24 -8.45 23.97 10.94
CA GLU A 24 -9.43 23.70 9.88
C GLU A 24 -8.92 22.81 8.73
N ILE A 25 -9.88 22.05 8.22
CA ILE A 25 -9.81 20.92 7.29
C ILE A 25 -9.32 21.37 5.92
N GLU A 26 -8.26 20.71 5.43
CA GLU A 26 -8.10 20.30 4.03
C GLU A 26 -6.88 19.34 3.95
N ASN A 27 -7.16 18.08 3.57
CA ASN A 27 -6.32 16.87 3.52
C ASN A 27 -6.04 16.13 4.84
N PHE A 28 -6.18 14.78 4.75
CA PHE A 28 -6.47 13.80 5.82
C PHE A 28 -5.57 13.88 7.07
N PRO A 29 -6.14 13.75 8.27
CA PRO A 29 -5.38 13.87 9.50
C PRO A 29 -4.63 12.57 9.83
N ILE A 30 -3.31 12.62 9.88
CA ILE A 30 -2.52 11.63 10.61
C ILE A 30 -2.35 12.18 12.02
N CYS A 31 -2.85 11.44 13.02
CA CYS A 31 -2.67 11.80 14.42
C CYS A 31 -1.29 11.36 14.90
N TYR A 32 -0.57 12.26 15.56
CA TYR A 32 0.73 12.00 16.14
C TYR A 32 0.68 12.17 17.66
N LEU A 33 1.43 11.33 18.37
CA LEU A 33 1.78 11.54 19.77
C LEU A 33 3.06 12.36 19.86
N LYS A 34 2.98 13.55 20.45
CA LYS A 34 4.14 14.32 20.90
C LYS A 34 4.39 14.01 22.36
N VAL A 35 5.54 13.43 22.68
CA VAL A 35 5.99 13.29 24.07
C VAL A 35 7.04 14.35 24.33
N SER A 36 6.78 15.28 25.26
CA SER A 36 7.75 16.29 25.68
C SER A 36 8.04 16.29 27.17
N ASN A 37 9.29 16.55 27.55
CA ASN A 37 9.66 16.72 28.95
C ASN A 37 9.89 18.21 29.27
N ASN A 38 9.15 18.73 30.24
CA ASN A 38 9.34 20.07 30.80
C ASN A 38 10.08 19.96 32.13
N LEU A 39 11.42 19.95 32.06
CA LEU A 39 12.27 20.18 33.23
C LEU A 39 12.64 21.67 33.26
N SER A 40 12.37 22.32 34.39
CA SER A 40 12.69 23.74 34.66
C SER A 40 14.18 24.10 34.60
N SER A 41 15.06 23.15 34.25
CA SER A 41 16.51 23.27 34.31
C SER A 41 17.26 22.87 33.02
N GLN A 42 16.59 22.51 31.91
CA GLN A 42 17.28 22.24 30.63
C GLN A 42 16.81 23.15 29.49
N LYS A 43 17.77 23.73 28.75
CA LYS A 43 17.55 24.74 27.70
C LYS A 43 16.87 24.22 26.41
N LYS A 44 16.65 22.91 26.25
CA LYS A 44 15.87 22.35 25.12
C LYS A 44 15.02 21.15 25.57
N PRO A 45 13.68 21.20 25.40
CA PRO A 45 12.82 20.06 25.70
C PRO A 45 13.09 18.91 24.73
N TYR A 46 13.17 17.69 25.25
CA TYR A 46 13.11 16.47 24.41
C TYR A 46 11.71 16.36 23.83
N VAL A 47 11.61 16.12 22.52
CA VAL A 47 10.34 15.99 21.80
C VAL A 47 10.45 14.78 20.87
N LYS A 48 9.58 13.78 21.06
CA LYS A 48 9.45 12.64 20.15
C LYS A 48 8.05 12.64 19.55
N GLU A 49 7.98 12.61 18.23
CA GLU A 49 6.72 12.47 17.47
C GLU A 49 6.58 11.02 17.02
N LEU A 50 5.46 10.38 17.34
CA LEU A 50 5.15 9.00 16.94
C LEU A 50 3.84 8.97 16.17
N PRO A 51 3.79 8.38 14.97
CA PRO A 51 2.53 8.21 14.25
C PRO A 51 1.62 7.22 15.01
N LEU A 52 0.33 7.51 15.06
CA LEU A 52 -0.67 6.58 15.58
C LEU A 52 -1.08 5.60 14.47
N THR A 53 -0.81 4.31 14.70
CA THR A 53 -1.08 3.22 13.74
C THR A 53 -2.34 2.41 14.08
N ASN A 54 -2.99 2.68 15.22
CA ASN A 54 -4.22 2.00 15.62
C ASN A 54 -5.43 2.58 14.85
N GLU A 55 -6.32 1.71 14.37
CA GLU A 55 -7.47 2.10 13.55
C GLU A 55 -8.46 2.99 14.30
N GLU A 56 -8.56 2.84 15.61
CA GLU A 56 -9.34 3.69 16.52
C GLU A 56 -8.74 5.11 16.68
N CYS A 57 -7.53 5.35 16.15
CA CYS A 57 -6.79 6.61 16.27
C CYS A 57 -6.59 7.34 14.92
N LEU A 58 -7.28 6.89 13.86
CA LEU A 58 -7.17 7.44 12.50
C LEU A 58 -8.00 8.73 12.28
N ASP A 59 -8.89 9.07 13.21
CA ASP A 59 -9.61 10.36 13.30
C ASP A 59 -9.34 10.94 14.68
N PHE A 60 -9.05 12.24 14.74
CA PHE A 60 -8.78 12.98 15.96
C PHE A 60 -9.87 12.86 17.04
N LYS A 61 -11.16 12.78 16.67
CA LYS A 61 -12.25 12.53 17.63
C LYS A 61 -12.20 11.13 18.22
N ASN A 62 -11.82 10.14 17.42
CA ASN A 62 -11.73 8.75 17.87
C ASN A 62 -10.45 8.53 18.67
N ALA A 63 -9.34 9.17 18.29
CA ALA A 63 -8.12 9.22 19.09
C ALA A 63 -8.40 9.85 20.46
N GLU A 64 -9.06 11.01 20.55
CA GLU A 64 -9.38 11.63 21.84
C GLU A 64 -10.24 10.70 22.73
N ASN A 65 -11.26 10.05 22.15
CA ASN A 65 -12.13 9.12 22.87
C ASN A 65 -11.44 7.81 23.29
N TYR A 66 -10.62 7.22 22.41
CA TYR A 66 -9.87 6.00 22.69
C TYR A 66 -8.88 6.23 23.83
N PHE A 67 -8.16 7.35 23.81
CA PHE A 67 -7.18 7.68 24.83
C PHE A 67 -7.82 8.02 26.18
N ASN A 68 -8.99 8.67 26.18
CA ASN A 68 -9.75 8.94 27.41
C ASN A 68 -10.34 7.66 28.04
N LYS A 69 -10.66 6.63 27.25
CA LYS A 69 -11.21 5.36 27.73
C LYS A 69 -10.14 4.32 28.13
N ASN A 70 -8.95 4.37 27.53
CA ASN A 70 -7.90 3.34 27.66
C ASN A 70 -6.60 3.86 28.30
N CYS A 71 -6.68 4.76 29.29
CA CYS A 71 -5.54 5.37 29.98
C CYS A 71 -4.48 4.35 30.47
N ASP A 72 -4.89 3.16 30.92
CA ASP A 72 -3.97 2.15 31.48
C ASP A 72 -3.13 1.43 30.40
N TYR A 73 -3.72 1.10 29.26
CA TYR A 73 -3.01 0.45 28.13
C TYR A 73 -1.99 1.41 27.49
N LEU A 74 -2.34 2.69 27.45
CA LEU A 74 -1.44 3.76 27.03
C LEU A 74 -0.30 3.99 27.98
N ASN A 75 -0.54 3.85 29.29
CA ASN A 75 0.53 3.85 30.26
C ASN A 75 1.53 2.73 29.95
N ASP A 76 1.14 1.50 29.62
CA ASP A 76 2.10 0.43 29.29
C ASP A 76 2.89 0.71 28.00
N TYR A 77 2.23 1.20 26.93
CA TYR A 77 2.92 1.55 25.68
C TYR A 77 3.88 2.75 25.87
N LEU A 78 3.42 3.81 26.53
CA LEU A 78 4.22 5.00 26.83
C LEU A 78 5.32 4.68 27.85
N VAL A 79 5.05 3.85 28.86
CA VAL A 79 6.03 3.36 29.83
C VAL A 79 7.11 2.59 29.10
N ASN A 80 6.81 1.71 28.15
CA ASN A 80 7.84 1.01 27.37
C ASN A 80 8.71 1.95 26.52
N VAL A 81 8.11 2.96 25.88
CA VAL A 81 8.84 3.99 25.12
C VAL A 81 9.70 4.87 26.04
N VAL A 82 9.25 5.13 27.27
CA VAL A 82 9.89 6.01 28.26
C VAL A 82 10.92 5.29 29.13
N ARG A 83 10.74 3.99 29.42
CA ARG A 83 11.62 3.17 30.27
C ARG A 83 13.03 3.06 29.71
N LEU A 84 13.16 3.15 28.38
CA LEU A 84 14.43 3.14 27.67
C LEU A 84 15.30 4.38 27.94
N GLU A 85 14.74 5.49 28.44
CA GLU A 85 15.48 6.75 28.61
C GLU A 85 15.51 7.32 30.05
N GLY A 86 14.92 6.63 31.02
CA GLY A 86 15.18 6.84 32.45
C GLY A 86 14.76 8.20 33.04
N ARG A 87 13.66 8.83 32.60
CA ARG A 87 13.18 10.10 33.19
C ARG A 87 11.74 10.03 33.70
N SER A 88 11.38 10.95 34.60
CA SER A 88 10.26 10.79 35.55
C SER A 88 9.06 11.74 35.36
N ARG A 89 9.06 12.63 34.35
CA ARG A 89 7.87 13.46 33.99
C ARG A 89 7.82 13.74 32.49
N TYR A 90 6.67 13.54 31.87
CA TYR A 90 6.41 13.82 30.46
C TYR A 90 5.00 14.39 30.28
N GLU A 91 4.85 15.20 29.23
CA GLU A 91 3.59 15.73 28.74
C GLU A 91 3.35 15.09 27.36
N VAL A 92 2.13 14.60 27.15
CA VAL A 92 1.73 13.93 25.91
C VAL A 92 0.69 14.79 25.20
N TYR A 93 0.90 15.05 23.91
CA TYR A 93 -0.05 15.78 23.07
C TYR A 93 -0.45 14.93 21.88
N ILE A 94 -1.73 14.91 21.56
CA ILE A 94 -2.23 14.38 20.29
C ILE A 94 -2.43 15.56 19.37
N PHE A 95 -1.86 15.50 18.18
CA PHE A 95 -2.01 16.55 17.19
C PHE A 95 -2.10 15.97 15.79
N GLU A 96 -2.90 16.62 14.93
CA GLU A 96 -2.91 16.33 13.50
C GLU A 96 -1.77 17.12 12.84
N LYS A 97 -0.91 16.43 12.10
CA LYS A 97 0.12 17.10 11.30
C LYS A 97 -0.34 17.13 9.84
N LYS A 98 -0.47 18.33 9.29
CA LYS A 98 -0.58 18.51 7.83
C LYS A 98 0.77 18.18 7.20
N VAL A 99 0.98 16.91 6.84
CA VAL A 99 2.17 16.53 6.09
C VAL A 99 1.85 16.68 4.61
N LYS A 100 2.20 17.85 4.06
CA LYS A 100 2.21 18.01 2.61
C LYS A 100 3.47 17.33 2.08
N VAL A 101 3.39 16.02 1.90
CA VAL A 101 4.46 15.27 1.26
C VAL A 101 4.30 15.46 -0.24
N ASP A 102 4.80 16.57 -0.78
CA ASP A 102 5.04 16.68 -2.22
C ASP A 102 6.26 15.80 -2.58
N LYS A 103 6.14 14.48 -2.35
CA LYS A 103 7.11 13.49 -2.84
C LYS A 103 7.01 13.51 -4.36
N LYS A 104 7.93 14.24 -4.98
CA LYS A 104 7.95 14.43 -6.42
C LYS A 104 8.44 13.15 -7.08
N ILE A 105 7.53 12.20 -7.29
CA ILE A 105 7.78 10.98 -8.06
C ILE A 105 8.37 11.40 -9.41
N LYS A 106 9.57 10.90 -9.72
CA LYS A 106 10.22 11.21 -10.98
C LYS A 106 9.45 10.54 -12.12
N SER A 107 8.74 11.35 -12.89
CA SER A 107 7.97 10.92 -14.05
C SER A 107 8.83 10.90 -15.31
N ILE A 108 8.76 9.81 -16.08
CA ILE A 108 9.53 9.59 -17.30
C ILE A 108 8.57 9.21 -18.42
N GLU A 109 8.46 10.06 -19.43
CA GLU A 109 7.61 9.77 -20.59
C GLU A 109 8.23 8.67 -21.47
N ILE A 110 7.39 7.74 -21.92
CA ILE A 110 7.73 6.65 -22.83
C ILE A 110 7.06 6.88 -24.18
N LYS A 111 7.86 6.79 -25.23
CA LYS A 111 7.41 7.05 -26.61
C LYS A 111 7.09 5.77 -27.38
N SER A 112 7.68 4.63 -27.04
CA SER A 112 7.48 3.32 -27.71
C SER A 112 7.95 2.17 -26.81
N LEU A 113 7.66 0.91 -27.20
CA LEU A 113 8.19 -0.26 -26.49
C LEU A 113 9.73 -0.27 -26.48
N ALA A 114 10.36 0.05 -27.62
CA ALA A 114 11.82 0.13 -27.71
C ALA A 114 12.42 1.21 -26.77
N ASP A 115 11.76 2.37 -26.66
CA ASP A 115 12.15 3.42 -25.74
C ASP A 115 11.99 2.99 -24.27
N TYR A 116 10.93 2.25 -23.94
CA TYR A 116 10.76 1.65 -22.62
C TYR A 116 11.90 0.68 -22.28
N ILE A 117 12.17 -0.28 -23.18
CA ILE A 117 13.25 -1.27 -23.01
C ILE A 117 14.61 -0.59 -22.82
N LYS A 118 14.89 0.45 -23.62
CA LYS A 118 16.12 1.24 -23.48
C LYS A 118 16.23 1.90 -22.10
N LYS A 119 15.13 2.44 -21.56
CA LYS A 119 15.10 3.14 -20.27
C LYS A 119 15.26 2.17 -19.09
N ILE A 120 14.58 1.04 -19.09
CA ILE A 120 14.72 0.03 -18.02
C ILE A 120 16.10 -0.62 -18.00
N ASN A 121 16.79 -0.70 -19.15
CA ASN A 121 18.16 -1.22 -19.25
C ASN A 121 19.24 -0.13 -19.01
N SER A 122 18.85 1.07 -18.57
CA SER A 122 19.83 2.09 -18.17
C SER A 122 20.53 1.69 -16.87
N LYS A 123 21.82 2.03 -16.71
CA LYS A 123 22.64 1.63 -15.54
C LYS A 123 21.96 1.90 -14.19
N SER A 124 21.13 2.95 -14.08
CA SER A 124 20.39 3.30 -12.87
C SER A 124 19.34 2.28 -12.41
N LEU A 125 18.88 1.38 -13.29
CA LEU A 125 17.78 0.44 -13.03
C LEU A 125 18.22 -1.04 -13.00
N THR A 126 19.52 -1.29 -13.04
CA THR A 126 20.09 -2.64 -13.27
C THR A 126 20.59 -3.37 -12.02
N CYS A 127 20.36 -2.83 -10.81
CA CYS A 127 20.84 -3.45 -9.57
C CYS A 127 20.08 -4.74 -9.17
N GLY A 128 18.99 -5.10 -9.87
CA GLY A 128 18.20 -6.30 -9.59
C GLY A 128 17.15 -6.16 -8.47
N HIS A 129 17.15 -5.06 -7.72
CA HIS A 129 16.20 -4.78 -6.63
C HIS A 129 15.00 -3.92 -7.05
N TYR A 130 14.74 -3.83 -8.35
CA TYR A 130 13.59 -3.09 -8.87
C TYR A 130 12.40 -4.01 -9.09
N VAL A 131 11.24 -3.54 -8.66
CA VAL A 131 9.96 -4.18 -8.90
C VAL A 131 9.00 -3.19 -9.54
N PHE A 132 8.08 -3.71 -10.34
CA PHE A 132 7.28 -2.93 -11.26
C PHE A 132 5.79 -3.16 -11.05
N ARG A 133 4.98 -2.12 -11.22
CA ARG A 133 3.51 -2.22 -11.19
C ARG A 133 2.89 -1.41 -12.32
N GLY A 134 2.09 -2.09 -13.13
CA GLY A 134 1.34 -1.47 -14.22
C GLY A 134 -0.02 -0.93 -13.76
N VAL A 135 -0.37 0.28 -14.22
CA VAL A 135 -1.68 0.89 -13.96
C VAL A 135 -2.27 1.47 -15.25
N THR A 136 -3.58 1.28 -15.43
CA THR A 136 -4.28 1.69 -16.66
C THR A 136 -4.70 3.16 -16.69
N ASP A 137 -4.62 3.87 -15.55
CA ASP A 137 -4.88 5.30 -15.45
C ASP A 137 -3.64 6.01 -14.89
N SER A 138 -2.90 6.73 -15.73
CA SER A 138 -1.67 7.38 -15.31
C SER A 138 -1.89 8.59 -14.38
N LYS A 139 -3.08 9.18 -14.34
CA LYS A 139 -3.32 10.45 -13.63
C LYS A 139 -4.02 10.25 -12.30
N ASN A 140 -5.07 9.45 -12.27
CA ASN A 140 -5.92 9.32 -11.08
C ASN A 140 -5.62 8.09 -10.24
N TYR A 141 -4.83 7.14 -10.76
CA TYR A 141 -4.53 5.93 -10.01
C TYR A 141 -3.56 6.23 -8.87
N LYS A 142 -4.07 6.15 -7.64
CA LYS A 142 -3.27 6.16 -6.41
C LYS A 142 -2.78 4.74 -6.13
N LEU A 143 -1.57 4.56 -5.61
CA LEU A 143 -1.07 3.26 -5.18
C LEU A 143 -1.66 2.88 -3.82
N ILE A 144 -2.97 2.68 -3.78
CA ILE A 144 -3.73 2.28 -2.60
C ILE A 144 -4.17 0.81 -2.79
N PRO A 145 -3.94 -0.08 -1.81
CA PRO A 145 -4.45 -1.45 -1.81
C PRO A 145 -5.97 -1.55 -1.99
N ALA A 146 -6.46 -2.74 -2.30
CA ALA A 146 -7.88 -2.97 -2.49
C ALA A 146 -8.69 -2.66 -1.21
N ILE A 147 -8.18 -3.05 -0.03
CA ILE A 147 -8.85 -2.76 1.25
C ILE A 147 -8.97 -1.25 1.53
N GLY A 148 -7.98 -0.46 1.11
CA GLY A 148 -7.98 0.99 1.28
C GLY A 148 -8.95 1.74 0.37
N ARG A 149 -9.53 1.05 -0.62
CA ARG A 149 -10.52 1.59 -1.56
C ARG A 149 -11.95 1.20 -1.20
N VAL A 150 -12.12 0.37 -0.17
CA VAL A 150 -13.45 -0.02 0.31
C VAL A 150 -14.17 1.22 0.83
N ASP A 151 -15.43 1.36 0.44
CA ASP A 151 -16.26 2.48 0.87
C ASP A 151 -16.57 2.37 2.37
N LYS A 152 -16.04 3.32 3.14
CA LYS A 152 -16.20 3.38 4.60
C LYS A 152 -17.63 3.72 5.02
N GLU A 153 -18.44 4.29 4.12
CA GLU A 153 -19.86 4.52 4.38
C GLU A 153 -20.66 3.20 4.36
N ILE A 154 -20.13 2.17 3.69
CA ILE A 154 -20.79 0.88 3.49
C ILE A 154 -20.22 -0.20 4.43
N LEU A 155 -18.91 -0.17 4.69
CA LEU A 155 -18.21 -1.19 5.47
C LEU A 155 -17.29 -0.55 6.52
N ASP A 156 -17.45 -0.92 7.79
CA ASP A 156 -16.55 -0.51 8.89
C ASP A 156 -15.18 -1.14 8.68
N SER A 157 -14.16 -0.32 8.43
CA SER A 157 -12.85 -0.80 8.01
C SER A 157 -12.00 -1.39 9.14
N SER A 158 -12.31 -1.09 10.41
CA SER A 158 -11.41 -1.31 11.56
C SER A 158 -11.19 -2.78 11.98
N ASN A 159 -11.98 -3.71 11.45
CA ASN A 159 -11.75 -5.14 11.61
C ASN A 159 -12.12 -5.95 10.36
N TYR A 160 -12.61 -5.28 9.32
CA TYR A 160 -13.18 -5.93 8.15
C TYR A 160 -12.17 -6.84 7.45
N GLU A 161 -10.92 -6.39 7.27
CA GLU A 161 -9.89 -7.21 6.64
C GLU A 161 -9.61 -8.50 7.43
N LYS A 162 -9.49 -8.39 8.75
CA LYS A 162 -9.24 -9.54 9.62
C LYS A 162 -10.40 -10.52 9.58
N GLU A 163 -11.63 -10.03 9.64
CA GLU A 163 -12.84 -10.86 9.59
C GLU A 163 -12.98 -11.63 8.26
N ILE A 164 -12.77 -10.96 7.12
CA ILE A 164 -12.88 -11.62 5.81
C ILE A 164 -11.77 -12.67 5.63
N ILE A 165 -10.58 -12.42 6.15
CA ILE A 165 -9.46 -13.36 6.09
C ILE A 165 -9.72 -14.56 6.97
N ASP A 166 -10.22 -14.37 8.20
CA ASP A 166 -10.54 -15.47 9.09
C ASP A 166 -11.64 -16.37 8.50
N ARG A 167 -12.67 -15.78 7.89
CA ARG A 167 -13.70 -16.54 7.14
C ARG A 167 -13.12 -17.26 5.92
N PHE A 168 -12.22 -16.61 5.19
CA PHE A 168 -11.53 -17.22 4.06
C PHE A 168 -10.70 -18.43 4.50
N LYS A 169 -9.92 -18.31 5.58
CA LYS A 169 -9.15 -19.41 6.19
C LYS A 169 -10.04 -20.60 6.57
N LEU A 170 -11.21 -20.34 7.14
CA LEU A 170 -12.14 -21.40 7.55
C LEU A 170 -12.74 -22.15 6.36
N ARG A 171 -13.12 -21.45 5.29
CA ARG A 171 -13.86 -22.03 4.16
C ARG A 171 -12.99 -22.56 3.02
N SER A 172 -11.78 -22.03 2.85
CA SER A 172 -10.90 -22.42 1.74
C SER A 172 -10.16 -23.75 1.97
N ARG A 173 -10.10 -24.24 3.22
CA ARG A 173 -9.37 -25.47 3.59
C ARG A 173 -9.72 -26.70 2.75
N SER A 174 -10.96 -26.84 2.32
CA SER A 174 -11.40 -27.98 1.49
C SER A 174 -11.03 -27.85 0.01
N GLY A 175 -10.62 -26.67 -0.45
CA GLY A 175 -10.36 -26.36 -1.86
C GLY A 175 -8.90 -26.06 -2.19
N ILE A 176 -7.99 -26.17 -1.22
CA ILE A 176 -6.56 -25.89 -1.38
C ILE A 176 -5.74 -27.18 -1.28
N ASN A 177 -4.81 -27.37 -2.22
CA ASN A 177 -3.92 -28.54 -2.22
C ASN A 177 -2.75 -28.40 -1.25
N LEU A 178 -2.27 -27.16 -1.04
CA LEU A 178 -1.21 -26.82 -0.12
C LEU A 178 -1.78 -25.84 0.90
N CYS A 179 -1.76 -26.22 2.17
CA CYS A 179 -2.19 -25.33 3.24
C CYS A 179 -1.09 -24.28 3.48
N PRO A 180 -1.44 -22.98 3.48
CA PRO A 180 -0.53 -21.93 3.92
C PRO A 180 -0.01 -22.17 5.35
N ASN A 181 1.28 -21.94 5.57
CA ASN A 181 1.96 -22.19 6.84
C ASN A 181 1.80 -21.05 7.87
N ASN A 182 1.65 -19.82 7.39
CA ASN A 182 1.61 -18.62 8.21
C ASN A 182 0.60 -17.58 7.67
N ASP A 183 0.39 -16.50 8.42
CA ASP A 183 -0.59 -15.48 8.07
C ASP A 183 -0.22 -14.67 6.82
N TRP A 184 1.07 -14.56 6.48
CA TRP A 184 1.51 -13.93 5.22
C TRP A 184 1.08 -14.73 4.00
N GLU A 185 1.27 -16.06 4.06
CA GLU A 185 0.86 -16.95 2.98
C GLU A 185 -0.67 -16.97 2.84
N TRP A 186 -1.41 -16.94 3.95
CA TRP A 186 -2.86 -16.79 3.93
C TRP A 186 -3.31 -15.46 3.32
N LEU A 187 -2.65 -14.36 3.67
CA LEU A 187 -2.94 -13.02 3.13
C LEU A 187 -2.66 -12.96 1.63
N ALA A 188 -1.53 -13.52 1.18
CA ALA A 188 -1.17 -13.64 -0.23
C ALA A 188 -2.17 -14.51 -1.01
N LEU A 189 -2.61 -15.63 -0.44
CA LEU A 189 -3.61 -16.50 -1.05
C LEU A 189 -4.98 -15.80 -1.14
N ALA A 190 -5.40 -15.08 -0.11
CA ALA A 190 -6.63 -14.30 -0.11
C ALA A 190 -6.61 -13.22 -1.21
N GLN A 191 -5.50 -12.46 -1.31
CA GLN A 191 -5.27 -11.49 -2.38
C GLN A 191 -5.33 -12.15 -3.76
N HIS A 192 -4.71 -13.32 -3.92
CA HIS A 192 -4.72 -14.08 -5.18
C HIS A 192 -6.14 -14.44 -5.66
N HIS A 193 -7.04 -14.73 -4.73
CA HIS A 193 -8.44 -15.02 -5.00
C HIS A 193 -9.34 -13.77 -4.98
N GLY A 194 -8.77 -12.57 -4.92
CA GLY A 194 -9.48 -11.30 -5.10
C GLY A 194 -10.12 -10.74 -3.83
N LEU A 195 -9.77 -11.25 -2.64
CA LEU A 195 -10.18 -10.57 -1.40
C LEU A 195 -9.47 -9.22 -1.29
N PRO A 196 -10.17 -8.17 -0.80
CA PRO A 196 -9.53 -6.88 -0.58
C PRO A 196 -8.55 -7.00 0.59
N THR A 197 -7.25 -6.92 0.30
CA THR A 197 -6.19 -6.91 1.33
C THR A 197 -5.39 -5.62 1.31
N ARG A 198 -4.52 -5.44 2.32
CA ARG A 198 -3.51 -4.39 2.46
C ARG A 198 -2.27 -4.62 1.58
N LEU A 199 -2.27 -5.66 0.76
CA LEU A 199 -1.20 -5.95 -0.16
C LEU A 199 -1.32 -5.12 -1.45
N LEU A 200 -0.18 -4.73 -2.01
CA LEU A 200 -0.08 -4.34 -3.42
C LEU A 200 0.73 -5.39 -4.18
N ASP A 201 0.25 -5.70 -5.38
CA ASP A 201 0.93 -6.61 -6.31
C ASP A 201 2.05 -5.87 -7.05
N TRP A 202 3.23 -6.49 -7.09
CA TRP A 202 4.35 -6.06 -7.91
C TRP A 202 4.83 -7.25 -8.74
N THR A 203 5.58 -6.97 -9.80
CA THR A 203 6.25 -7.98 -10.60
C THR A 203 7.71 -7.60 -10.76
N SER A 204 8.62 -8.58 -10.73
CA SER A 204 10.01 -8.32 -11.08
C SER A 204 10.21 -8.15 -12.59
N SER A 205 9.20 -8.45 -13.42
CA SER A 205 9.26 -8.30 -14.86
C SER A 205 8.70 -6.94 -15.34
N PRO A 206 9.55 -6.05 -15.87
CA PRO A 206 9.10 -4.74 -16.37
C PRO A 206 8.12 -4.87 -17.54
N LEU A 207 8.25 -5.92 -18.37
CA LEU A 207 7.35 -6.13 -19.50
C LEU A 207 5.98 -6.68 -19.08
N ILE A 208 5.91 -7.48 -18.01
CA ILE A 208 4.63 -7.90 -17.43
C ILE A 208 3.93 -6.70 -16.78
N ALA A 209 4.66 -5.82 -16.08
CA ALA A 209 4.08 -4.58 -15.59
C ALA A 209 3.58 -3.69 -16.73
N LEU A 210 4.32 -3.59 -17.83
CA LEU A 210 3.87 -2.86 -19.02
C LEU A 210 2.62 -3.47 -19.65
N TYR A 211 2.51 -4.80 -19.67
CA TYR A 211 1.29 -5.48 -20.07
C TYR A 211 0.12 -5.08 -19.15
N PHE A 212 0.27 -5.14 -17.83
CA PHE A 212 -0.80 -4.73 -16.91
C PHE A 212 -1.20 -3.25 -17.06
N ALA A 213 -0.23 -2.36 -17.30
CA ALA A 213 -0.52 -0.96 -17.61
C ALA A 213 -1.33 -0.82 -18.91
N THR A 214 -1.02 -1.65 -19.91
CA THR A 214 -1.64 -1.62 -21.23
C THR A 214 -2.78 -2.64 -21.41
N MET A 215 -3.18 -3.35 -20.36
CA MET A 215 -4.21 -4.38 -20.43
C MET A 215 -5.53 -3.78 -20.97
N PRO A 216 -6.17 -4.42 -21.96
CA PRO A 216 -7.40 -3.91 -22.53
C PRO A 216 -8.58 -4.13 -21.56
N LYS A 217 -9.58 -3.25 -21.62
CA LYS A 217 -10.88 -3.52 -21.01
C LYS A 217 -11.81 -4.03 -22.10
N LEU A 218 -12.50 -5.13 -21.85
CA LEU A 218 -13.48 -5.69 -22.79
C LEU A 218 -14.89 -5.32 -22.33
N ASN A 219 -15.79 -5.07 -23.27
CA ASN A 219 -17.22 -5.06 -22.97
C ASN A 219 -17.78 -6.50 -22.90
N ASN A 220 -19.08 -6.63 -22.62
CA ASN A 220 -19.75 -7.92 -22.52
C ASN A 220 -19.74 -8.72 -23.84
N GLN A 221 -19.53 -8.06 -24.98
CA GLN A 221 -19.40 -8.68 -26.30
C GLN A 221 -17.95 -9.07 -26.63
N GLY A 222 -16.99 -8.86 -25.73
CA GLY A 222 -15.58 -9.16 -25.95
C GLY A 222 -14.85 -8.17 -26.84
N ILE A 223 -15.39 -6.97 -27.06
CA ILE A 223 -14.76 -5.90 -27.84
C ILE A 223 -13.87 -5.04 -26.92
N ILE A 224 -12.67 -4.69 -27.39
CA ILE A 224 -11.75 -3.78 -26.69
C ILE A 224 -12.37 -2.38 -26.63
N LEU A 225 -12.55 -1.89 -25.41
CA LEU A 225 -12.95 -0.51 -25.15
C LEU A 225 -11.76 0.43 -25.38
N PRO A 226 -12.00 1.68 -25.87
CA PRO A 226 -10.96 2.67 -26.01
C PRO A 226 -10.21 2.90 -24.69
N LYS A 227 -8.88 3.08 -24.77
CA LYS A 227 -8.10 3.45 -23.58
C LYS A 227 -8.48 4.84 -23.08
N ASP A 228 -8.35 5.02 -21.76
CA ASP A 228 -8.60 6.30 -21.10
C ASP A 228 -7.67 7.39 -21.67
N LYS A 229 -8.17 8.63 -21.74
CA LYS A 229 -7.41 9.82 -22.18
C LYS A 229 -6.22 10.12 -21.27
N ASN A 230 -6.25 9.64 -20.03
CA ASN A 230 -5.18 9.78 -19.07
C ASN A 230 -3.95 8.95 -19.44
N GLY A 231 -4.05 8.01 -20.38
CA GLY A 231 -2.96 7.09 -20.69
C GLY A 231 -2.65 6.15 -19.54
N THR A 232 -1.51 5.46 -19.61
CA THR A 232 -1.15 4.39 -18.67
C THR A 232 0.18 4.69 -17.99
N ALA A 233 0.47 4.03 -16.89
CA ALA A 233 1.77 4.17 -16.24
C ALA A 233 2.33 2.84 -15.73
N VAL A 234 3.65 2.76 -15.64
CA VAL A 234 4.37 1.71 -14.93
C VAL A 234 5.16 2.38 -13.81
N TYR A 235 4.88 1.99 -12.57
CA TYR A 235 5.70 2.35 -11.43
C TYR A 235 6.88 1.39 -11.34
N ALA A 236 8.06 1.90 -10.98
CA ALA A 236 9.23 1.11 -10.66
C ALA A 236 9.74 1.53 -9.28
N TRP A 237 9.76 0.60 -8.35
CA TRP A 237 10.20 0.80 -6.99
C TRP A 237 11.49 0.06 -6.75
N HIS A 238 12.52 0.78 -6.31
CA HIS A 238 13.75 0.20 -5.77
C HIS A 238 13.59 0.00 -4.27
N THR A 239 13.82 -1.23 -3.80
CA THR A 239 13.95 -1.48 -2.37
C THR A 239 14.87 -2.67 -2.10
N CYS A 240 15.74 -2.51 -1.11
CA CYS A 240 16.56 -3.60 -0.60
C CYS A 240 15.89 -4.31 0.59
N ASN A 241 14.70 -3.86 0.99
CA ASN A 241 14.01 -4.36 2.17
C ASN A 241 13.11 -5.55 1.82
N ASN A 242 13.69 -6.76 1.88
CA ASN A 242 12.94 -8.01 1.80
C ASN A 242 12.51 -8.44 3.21
N ILE A 243 11.21 -8.65 3.39
CA ILE A 243 10.62 -9.11 4.63
C ILE A 243 10.90 -10.60 4.80
N ASP A 244 11.48 -10.94 5.95
CA ASP A 244 11.65 -12.32 6.38
C ASP A 244 10.39 -12.77 7.13
N ILE A 245 9.47 -13.40 6.38
CA ILE A 245 8.15 -13.86 6.88
C ILE A 245 8.26 -14.99 7.92
N GLU A 246 9.42 -15.65 8.03
CA GLU A 246 9.66 -16.65 9.07
C GLU A 246 9.96 -16.00 10.43
N LYS A 247 10.59 -14.82 10.42
CA LYS A 247 10.90 -14.05 11.64
C LYS A 247 9.70 -13.24 12.11
N ILE A 248 8.99 -12.59 11.18
CA ILE A 248 7.84 -11.75 11.49
C ILE A 248 6.60 -12.55 11.14
N LYS A 249 6.01 -13.25 12.11
CA LYS A 249 4.91 -14.20 11.83
C LYS A 249 3.59 -13.52 11.49
N ASN A 250 3.35 -12.34 12.09
CA ASN A 250 2.10 -11.63 11.95
C ASN A 250 2.26 -10.43 10.99
N PRO A 251 1.59 -10.40 9.83
CA PRO A 251 1.67 -9.28 8.90
C PRO A 251 1.14 -7.97 9.49
N TYR A 252 0.24 -8.04 10.46
CA TYR A 252 -0.36 -6.86 11.11
C TYR A 252 0.59 -6.18 12.11
N GLU A 253 1.69 -6.83 12.49
CA GLU A 253 2.72 -6.29 13.39
C GLU A 253 3.87 -5.62 12.64
N TYR A 254 3.90 -5.72 11.31
CA TYR A 254 4.94 -5.08 10.51
C TYR A 254 4.68 -3.57 10.39
N ASP A 255 5.64 -2.76 10.82
CA ASP A 255 5.52 -1.30 10.97
C ASP A 255 6.23 -0.50 9.86
N SER A 256 6.71 -1.18 8.82
CA SER A 256 7.42 -0.56 7.69
C SER A 256 6.84 -0.96 6.33
N CYS A 257 7.41 -0.43 5.25
CA CYS A 257 7.15 -0.92 3.89
C CYS A 257 8.26 -1.87 3.47
N GLY A 258 7.87 -3.03 2.95
CA GLY A 258 8.81 -4.04 2.48
C GLY A 258 8.15 -4.98 1.49
N LEU A 259 8.99 -5.77 0.81
CA LEU A 259 8.57 -6.78 -0.14
C LEU A 259 8.67 -8.17 0.47
N PHE A 260 7.71 -9.02 0.20
CA PHE A 260 7.86 -10.46 0.45
C PHE A 260 7.50 -11.27 -0.78
N TYR A 261 8.17 -12.41 -0.88
CA TYR A 261 7.92 -13.39 -1.93
C TYR A 261 6.97 -14.43 -1.36
N PRO A 262 5.72 -14.49 -1.82
CA PRO A 262 4.85 -15.59 -1.43
C PRO A 262 5.47 -16.90 -1.95
N PRO A 263 5.40 -18.00 -1.19
CA PRO A 263 5.70 -19.30 -1.75
C PRO A 263 4.84 -19.53 -3.00
N SER A 264 5.37 -20.29 -3.95
CA SER A 264 4.66 -20.59 -5.20
C SER A 264 3.45 -21.51 -4.92
N ILE A 265 2.35 -20.89 -4.51
CA ILE A 265 1.09 -21.58 -4.14
C ILE A 265 0.22 -21.82 -5.38
N SER A 266 0.49 -21.13 -6.51
CA SER A 266 -0.21 -21.37 -7.77
C SER A 266 0.66 -21.07 -9.01
N ASN A 267 0.34 -21.75 -10.12
CA ASN A 267 0.96 -21.48 -11.42
C ASN A 267 0.78 -20.03 -11.88
N ARG A 268 -0.30 -19.36 -11.46
CA ARG A 268 -0.55 -17.95 -11.75
C ARG A 268 0.47 -17.03 -11.06
N ILE A 269 0.92 -17.34 -9.85
CA ILE A 269 1.94 -16.56 -9.13
C ILE A 269 3.30 -16.71 -9.83
N SER A 270 3.65 -17.94 -10.22
CA SER A 270 4.90 -18.24 -10.94
C SER A 270 4.98 -17.55 -12.31
N GLY A 271 3.90 -17.56 -13.10
CA GLY A 271 3.88 -16.95 -14.44
C GLY A 271 3.99 -15.42 -14.45
N GLN A 272 3.61 -14.78 -13.34
CA GLN A 272 3.65 -13.31 -13.21
C GLN A 272 4.97 -12.76 -12.67
N PHE A 273 5.88 -13.63 -12.20
CA PHE A 273 7.01 -13.23 -11.35
C PHE A 273 6.53 -12.29 -10.23
N GLY A 274 5.39 -12.64 -9.62
CA GLY A 274 4.65 -11.79 -8.71
C GLY A 274 5.25 -11.77 -7.31
N LEU A 275 5.19 -10.63 -6.67
CA LEU A 275 5.55 -10.43 -5.27
C LEU A 275 4.65 -9.34 -4.66
N PHE A 276 4.65 -9.22 -3.33
CA PHE A 276 3.74 -8.32 -2.65
C PHE A 276 4.48 -7.33 -1.77
N SER A 277 3.97 -6.10 -1.73
CA SER A 277 4.29 -5.15 -0.67
C SER A 277 3.14 -5.06 0.33
N ILE A 278 3.44 -4.87 1.60
CA ILE A 278 2.45 -4.65 2.64
C ILE A 278 2.33 -3.16 2.97
N HIS A 279 1.09 -2.68 3.14
CA HIS A 279 0.82 -1.33 3.65
C HIS A 279 0.59 -1.37 5.15
N THR A 280 1.36 -0.56 5.89
CA THR A 280 1.12 -0.32 7.31
C THR A 280 -0.18 0.44 7.52
N ASN A 281 -0.43 1.45 6.67
CA ASN A 281 -1.71 2.14 6.54
C ASN A 281 -2.23 1.97 5.11
N PRO A 282 -3.23 1.08 4.89
CA PRO A 282 -3.70 0.80 3.54
C PRO A 282 -4.57 1.91 2.96
N PHE A 283 -4.93 2.96 3.72
CA PHE A 283 -5.81 4.04 3.25
C PHE A 283 -5.06 5.20 2.59
N ILE A 284 -3.73 5.20 2.67
CA ILE A 284 -2.90 6.25 2.06
C ILE A 284 -2.12 5.71 0.85
N PRO A 285 -1.80 6.57 -0.14
CA PRO A 285 -0.97 6.17 -1.28
C PRO A 285 0.39 5.63 -0.84
N PHE A 286 0.83 4.55 -1.47
CA PHE A 286 2.09 3.87 -1.17
C PHE A 286 3.30 4.81 -1.18
N GLU A 287 3.35 5.76 -2.12
CA GLU A 287 4.43 6.75 -2.18
C GLU A 287 4.62 7.55 -0.89
N GLU A 288 3.54 7.79 -0.14
CA GLU A 288 3.58 8.52 1.14
C GLU A 288 4.26 7.70 2.23
N LEU A 289 4.19 6.36 2.16
CA LEU A 289 4.76 5.42 3.13
C LEU A 289 6.27 5.16 2.94
N LEU A 290 6.83 5.49 1.78
CA LEU A 290 8.23 5.18 1.45
C LEU A 290 9.25 6.02 2.25
N ASN A 291 10.40 5.44 2.59
CA ASN A 291 11.48 6.16 3.26
C ASN A 291 12.34 6.92 2.24
N GLU A 292 12.57 8.22 2.44
CA GLU A 292 13.27 9.06 1.45
C GLU A 292 14.75 8.69 1.20
N THR A 293 15.38 8.01 2.16
CA THR A 293 16.81 7.64 2.10
C THR A 293 17.08 6.38 1.30
N ASP A 294 16.15 5.43 1.31
CA ASP A 294 16.40 4.06 0.85
C ASP A 294 15.49 3.64 -0.32
N ASP A 295 14.34 4.30 -0.47
CA ASP A 295 13.35 3.96 -1.49
C ASP A 295 13.35 4.96 -2.65
N GLN A 296 13.50 4.44 -3.87
CA GLN A 296 13.29 5.23 -5.08
C GLN A 296 12.06 4.73 -5.83
N LEU A 297 11.07 5.61 -6.01
CA LEU A 297 9.90 5.34 -6.84
C LEU A 297 9.95 6.19 -8.12
N LEU A 298 9.99 5.50 -9.27
CA LEU A 298 9.91 6.10 -10.60
C LEU A 298 8.54 5.82 -11.22
N LYS A 299 8.08 6.71 -12.11
CA LYS A 299 6.82 6.54 -12.84
C LYS A 299 7.05 6.71 -14.34
N PHE A 300 6.96 5.63 -15.09
CA PHE A 300 6.99 5.65 -16.54
C PHE A 300 5.59 5.91 -17.08
N THR A 301 5.38 6.97 -17.86
CA THR A 301 4.05 7.33 -18.40
C THR A 301 3.97 7.08 -19.89
N LEU A 302 2.84 6.57 -20.34
CA LEU A 302 2.53 6.33 -21.75
C LEU A 302 1.24 7.07 -22.09
N SER A 303 1.26 7.86 -23.17
CA SER A 303 0.03 8.47 -23.69
C SER A 303 -0.92 7.39 -24.23
N LYS A 304 -2.22 7.69 -24.30
CA LYS A 304 -3.25 6.77 -24.86
C LYS A 304 -2.78 6.07 -26.15
N LYS A 305 -2.33 6.85 -27.13
CA LYS A 305 -1.90 6.35 -28.44
C LYS A 305 -0.67 5.43 -28.34
N VAL A 306 0.27 5.76 -27.46
CA VAL A 306 1.45 4.90 -27.22
C VAL A 306 1.02 3.61 -26.51
N SER A 307 0.14 3.68 -25.51
CA SER A 307 -0.37 2.51 -24.78
C SER A 307 -1.11 1.52 -25.69
N GLU A 308 -1.91 2.01 -26.64
CA GLU A 308 -2.60 1.18 -27.64
C GLU A 308 -1.62 0.48 -28.58
N ARG A 309 -0.61 1.20 -29.07
CA ARG A 309 0.45 0.62 -29.91
C ARG A 309 1.26 -0.43 -29.13
N VAL A 310 1.69 -0.10 -27.91
CA VAL A 310 2.50 -0.99 -27.06
C VAL A 310 1.74 -2.27 -26.73
N LEU A 311 0.43 -2.21 -26.47
CA LEU A 311 -0.39 -3.42 -26.28
C LEU A 311 -0.27 -4.38 -27.47
N ARG A 312 -0.37 -3.83 -28.70
CA ARG A 312 -0.25 -4.62 -29.93
C ARG A 312 1.16 -5.21 -30.06
N GLU A 313 2.19 -4.42 -29.82
CA GLU A 313 3.59 -4.85 -29.90
C GLU A 313 3.89 -5.97 -28.87
N LEU A 314 3.42 -5.82 -27.63
CA LEU A 314 3.56 -6.86 -26.59
C LEU A 314 2.85 -8.15 -26.99
N TYR A 315 1.61 -8.05 -27.48
CA TYR A 315 0.82 -9.21 -27.90
C TYR A 315 1.56 -10.05 -28.95
N PHE A 316 2.04 -9.41 -30.03
CA PHE A 316 2.79 -10.09 -31.09
C PHE A 316 4.20 -10.51 -30.68
N SER A 317 4.76 -9.92 -29.63
CA SER A 317 6.02 -10.36 -29.01
C SER A 317 5.84 -11.54 -28.06
N GLY A 318 4.60 -12.04 -27.90
CA GLY A 318 4.29 -13.19 -27.04
C GLY A 318 3.99 -12.84 -25.58
N ILE A 319 3.99 -11.56 -25.21
CA ILE A 319 3.61 -11.09 -23.87
C ILE A 319 2.11 -10.77 -23.91
N ARG A 320 1.31 -11.78 -23.59
CA ARG A 320 -0.14 -11.75 -23.73
C ARG A 320 -0.84 -12.37 -22.53
N HIS A 321 -2.17 -12.32 -22.51
CA HIS A 321 -2.92 -12.70 -21.32
C HIS A 321 -2.73 -14.19 -20.99
N GLU A 322 -2.77 -15.04 -22.01
CA GLU A 322 -2.55 -16.49 -21.89
C GLU A 322 -1.18 -16.83 -21.31
N SER A 323 -0.12 -16.10 -21.69
CA SER A 323 1.23 -16.35 -21.15
C SER A 323 1.37 -15.99 -19.67
N ILE A 324 0.55 -15.05 -19.19
CA ILE A 324 0.58 -14.56 -17.80
C ILE A 324 -0.39 -15.36 -16.91
N PHE A 325 -1.53 -15.75 -17.48
CA PHE A 325 -2.58 -16.55 -16.85
C PHE A 325 -2.81 -17.84 -17.67
N PRO A 326 -1.99 -18.88 -17.46
CA PRO A 326 -2.02 -20.10 -18.26
C PRO A 326 -3.14 -21.05 -17.81
N ASP A 327 -4.38 -20.58 -17.90
CA ASP A 327 -5.59 -21.36 -17.63
C ASP A 327 -6.68 -21.07 -18.65
N LEU A 328 -7.82 -21.75 -18.53
CA LEU A 328 -8.92 -21.64 -19.49
C LEU A 328 -9.54 -20.24 -19.53
N ASP A 329 -9.60 -19.54 -18.39
CA ASP A 329 -10.09 -18.16 -18.34
C ASP A 329 -9.13 -17.24 -19.07
N GLY A 330 -7.83 -17.43 -18.84
CA GLY A 330 -6.77 -16.68 -19.47
C GLY A 330 -6.72 -16.88 -20.98
N PHE A 331 -6.81 -18.13 -21.43
CA PHE A 331 -6.92 -18.49 -22.85
C PHE A 331 -8.16 -17.89 -23.51
N SER A 332 -9.32 -18.01 -22.86
CA SER A 332 -10.59 -17.46 -23.37
C SER A 332 -10.54 -15.94 -23.48
N TYR A 333 -9.92 -15.27 -22.51
CA TYR A 333 -9.68 -13.83 -22.57
C TYR A 333 -8.72 -13.46 -23.71
N ASP A 334 -7.63 -14.20 -23.88
CA ASP A 334 -6.63 -13.94 -24.92
C ASP A 334 -7.22 -14.05 -26.32
N LEU A 335 -8.06 -15.06 -26.58
CA LEU A 335 -8.77 -15.21 -27.86
C LEU A 335 -9.62 -13.98 -28.19
N LYS A 336 -10.34 -13.42 -27.21
CA LYS A 336 -11.11 -12.18 -27.42
C LYS A 336 -10.18 -11.04 -27.83
N VAL A 337 -9.06 -10.88 -27.13
CA VAL A 337 -8.07 -9.83 -27.44
C VAL A 337 -7.45 -10.04 -28.83
N LYS A 338 -7.07 -11.26 -29.19
CA LYS A 338 -6.46 -11.62 -30.47
C LYS A 338 -7.25 -11.07 -31.65
N TYR A 339 -8.55 -11.34 -31.67
CA TYR A 339 -9.42 -10.96 -32.77
C TYR A 339 -9.81 -9.48 -32.78
N ASN A 340 -9.58 -8.75 -31.69
CA ASN A 340 -9.66 -7.28 -31.68
C ASN A 340 -8.37 -6.61 -32.18
N LEU A 341 -7.21 -7.26 -32.06
CA LEU A 341 -5.91 -6.71 -32.47
C LEU A 341 -5.47 -7.16 -33.87
N ALA A 342 -5.95 -8.32 -34.33
CA ALA A 342 -5.63 -8.88 -35.64
C ALA A 342 -6.53 -8.27 -36.73
N GLU A 343 -5.90 -7.85 -37.83
CA GLU A 343 -6.57 -7.17 -38.96
C GLU A 343 -7.53 -8.08 -39.74
N CYS A 344 -7.48 -9.40 -39.56
CA CYS A 344 -8.24 -10.37 -40.36
C CYS A 344 -9.76 -10.32 -40.14
N HIS A 345 -10.25 -9.64 -39.10
CA HIS A 345 -11.68 -9.59 -38.76
C HIS A 345 -12.21 -8.19 -38.44
N ILE A 346 -11.44 -7.14 -38.73
CA ILE A 346 -11.92 -5.75 -38.63
C ILE A 346 -12.69 -5.45 -39.91
N LYS A 347 -13.99 -5.15 -39.81
CA LYS A 347 -14.74 -4.59 -40.94
C LYS A 347 -14.17 -3.19 -41.19
N ASN A 348 -13.48 -3.02 -42.32
CA ASN A 348 -13.00 -1.72 -42.81
C ASN A 348 -14.15 -0.72 -42.99
#